data_AF-A0A245ZRB4-F1
#
_entry.id   AF-A0A245ZRB4-F1
#
_cell.length_a   1.000
_cell.length_b   1.000
_cell.length_c   1.000
_cell.angle_alpha   90.00
_cell.angle_beta   90.00
_cell.angle_gamma   90.00
#
_symmetry.space_group_name_H-M   'P 1'
#
loop_
_entity.id
_entity.type
_entity.pdbx_description
1 polymer ?
#
loop_
_entity_poly.entity_id
_entity_poly.type
_entity_poly.pdbx_seq_one_letter_code
_entity_poly.pdbx_strand_id
1 'polypeptide(L)'
;MTITTDRERQRFNHLVLGLPRPKPARTRKTRRSSPAIVELQPGIEERVQLRERWSHKAQGTPETHDHADRARQRPGSLARLYATGAIDADQLAAADEIAAAYRSITAGVTIKTASLEARIDGGAHGRAEHHALGAVFADFAYDWWRSAVGSSAEALLAIIVHDVGLTIVARRYGLSMHRARRMLTQALDLWWTGRGTTKRAARAAIAPDHP
;
A
#
# COMPACT_ATOMS: atom_id res chain seq x y z
N MET A 1 45.46 -16.21 17.01
CA MET A 1 44.45 -15.56 17.88
C MET A 1 44.52 -14.03 17.72
N THR A 2 44.18 -13.48 16.55
CA THR A 2 44.34 -12.03 16.24
C THR A 2 43.09 -11.35 15.67
N ILE A 3 42.03 -12.12 15.41
CA ILE A 3 40.79 -11.63 14.78
C ILE A 3 39.95 -10.80 15.77
N THR A 4 40.03 -11.11 17.07
CA THR A 4 39.23 -10.46 18.11
C THR A 4 39.63 -9.00 18.31
N THR A 5 40.93 -8.69 18.32
CA THR A 5 41.44 -7.33 18.55
C THR A 5 41.12 -6.37 17.41
N ASP A 6 41.20 -6.80 16.15
CA ASP A 6 40.85 -5.95 15.02
C ASP A 6 39.33 -5.71 14.94
N ARG A 7 38.52 -6.75 15.15
CA ARG A 7 37.06 -6.61 15.22
C ARG A 7 36.64 -5.66 16.34
N GLU A 8 37.25 -5.76 17.51
CA GLU A 8 36.94 -4.91 18.65
C GLU A 8 37.34 -3.45 18.40
N ARG A 9 38.51 -3.23 17.77
CA ARG A 9 38.94 -1.92 17.29
C ARG A 9 37.94 -1.31 16.30
N GLN A 10 37.50 -2.09 15.31
CA GLN A 10 36.50 -1.64 14.33
C GLN A 10 35.16 -1.32 15.00
N ARG A 11 34.71 -2.13 15.96
CA ARG A 11 33.47 -1.92 16.71
C ARG A 11 33.55 -0.62 17.51
N PHE A 12 34.65 -0.42 18.23
CA PHE A 12 34.86 0.78 19.02
C PHE A 12 34.89 2.03 18.12
N ASN A 13 35.69 2.02 17.07
CA ASN A 13 35.83 3.16 16.17
C ASN A 13 34.52 3.51 15.46
N HIS A 14 33.83 2.52 14.89
CA HIS A 14 32.68 2.80 14.03
C HIS A 14 31.36 2.83 14.77
N LEU A 15 31.17 1.99 15.79
CA LEU A 15 29.89 1.90 16.50
C LEU A 15 29.85 2.75 17.77
N VAL A 16 30.96 2.88 18.49
CA VAL A 16 31.02 3.68 19.73
C VAL A 16 31.39 5.13 19.44
N LEU A 17 32.51 5.36 18.74
CA LEU A 17 32.98 6.71 18.41
C LEU A 17 32.28 7.31 17.19
N GLY A 18 31.51 6.51 16.44
CA GLY A 18 30.78 6.98 15.27
C GLY A 18 31.67 7.40 14.08
N LEU A 19 32.94 6.99 14.07
CA LEU A 19 33.89 7.41 13.05
C LEU A 19 33.42 6.94 11.66
N PRO A 20 33.65 7.77 10.62
CA PRO A 20 33.35 7.40 9.25
C PRO A 20 34.21 6.21 8.81
N ARG A 21 33.78 5.52 7.75
CA ARG A 21 34.55 4.42 7.17
C ARG A 21 35.98 4.84 6.85
N PRO A 22 36.95 3.92 7.01
CA PRO A 22 38.31 4.19 6.57
C PRO A 22 38.29 4.41 5.06
N LYS A 23 38.91 5.52 4.62
CA LYS A 23 39.08 5.80 3.20
C LYS A 23 40.06 4.78 2.63
N PRO A 24 39.80 4.22 1.43
CA PRO A 24 40.79 3.34 0.80
C PRO A 24 42.12 4.05 0.63
N ALA A 25 43.21 3.30 0.75
CA ALA A 25 44.53 3.79 0.38
C ALA A 25 44.48 4.26 -1.07
N ARG A 26 44.82 5.54 -1.33
CA ARG A 26 44.94 6.05 -2.70
C ARG A 26 46.09 5.31 -3.38
N THR A 27 45.78 4.30 -4.18
CA THR A 27 46.74 3.75 -5.14
C THR A 27 47.01 4.82 -6.18
N ARG A 28 48.28 5.07 -6.47
CA ARG A 28 48.75 6.23 -7.25
C ARG A 28 48.40 6.17 -8.75
N LYS A 29 47.44 5.34 -9.19
CA LYS A 29 47.13 5.16 -10.62
C LYS A 29 45.64 5.05 -10.93
N THR A 30 45.28 5.83 -11.96
CA THR A 30 44.05 5.89 -12.77
C THR A 30 42.89 6.78 -12.27
N ARG A 31 42.75 7.93 -12.96
CA ARG A 31 41.52 8.73 -13.03
C ARG A 31 40.39 7.82 -13.50
N ARG A 32 39.32 7.70 -12.71
CA ARG A 32 38.01 7.02 -13.01
C ARG A 32 37.72 5.65 -12.37
N SER A 33 38.42 5.23 -11.33
CA SER A 33 37.85 4.19 -10.44
C SER A 33 37.19 4.88 -9.23
N SER A 34 35.92 4.57 -8.97
CA SER A 34 35.32 4.86 -7.66
C SER A 34 36.24 4.32 -6.56
N PRO A 35 36.44 5.05 -5.45
CA PRO A 35 37.31 4.59 -4.36
C PRO A 35 36.80 3.23 -3.86
N ALA A 36 37.69 2.23 -3.80
CA ALA A 36 37.36 0.92 -3.26
C ALA A 36 36.82 1.05 -1.82
N ILE A 37 35.60 0.61 -1.55
CA ILE A 37 35.06 0.66 -0.19
C ILE A 37 35.82 -0.38 0.63
N VAL A 38 36.44 0.04 1.74
CA VAL A 38 37.04 -0.90 2.69
C VAL A 38 35.91 -1.64 3.38
N GLU A 39 35.85 -2.95 3.19
CA GLU A 39 34.85 -3.84 3.78
C GLU A 39 35.19 -4.07 5.27
N LEU A 40 34.27 -3.76 6.17
CA LEU A 40 34.43 -4.01 7.60
C LEU A 40 34.05 -5.44 7.95
N GLN A 41 34.38 -5.87 9.18
CA GLN A 41 33.98 -7.19 9.66
C GLN A 41 32.44 -7.36 9.68
N PRO A 42 31.92 -8.58 9.43
CA PRO A 42 30.48 -8.87 9.46
C PRO A 42 29.81 -8.45 10.78
N GLY A 43 28.62 -7.87 10.68
CA GLY A 43 27.88 -7.26 11.79
C GLY A 43 28.29 -5.81 12.12
N ILE A 44 29.57 -5.42 11.95
CA ILE A 44 29.99 -4.01 12.04
C ILE A 44 29.63 -3.29 10.75
N GLU A 45 29.97 -3.92 9.63
CA GLU A 45 29.61 -3.46 8.28
C GLU A 45 28.11 -3.17 8.16
N GLU A 46 27.26 -4.11 8.58
CA GLU A 46 25.79 -3.99 8.53
C GLU A 46 25.27 -2.79 9.35
N ARG A 47 25.80 -2.59 10.56
CA ARG A 47 25.41 -1.48 11.43
C ARG A 47 25.88 -0.14 10.87
N VAL A 48 27.07 -0.08 10.27
CA VAL A 48 27.61 1.13 9.62
C VAL A 48 26.81 1.46 8.36
N GLN A 49 26.50 0.47 7.51
CA GLN A 49 25.63 0.64 6.33
C GLN A 49 24.25 1.16 6.72
N LEU A 50 23.64 0.62 7.79
CA LEU A 50 22.36 1.07 8.30
C LEU A 50 22.40 2.55 8.69
N ARG A 51 23.42 2.97 9.43
CA ARG A 51 23.61 4.37 9.82
C ARG A 51 23.82 5.27 8.60
N GLU A 52 24.65 4.86 7.67
CA GLU A 52 24.97 5.64 6.47
C GLU A 52 23.74 5.84 5.57
N ARG A 53 22.96 4.77 5.37
CA ARG A 53 21.70 4.80 4.61
C ARG A 53 20.75 5.88 5.14
N TRP A 54 20.67 6.02 6.47
CA TRP A 54 19.76 6.95 7.15
C TRP A 54 20.44 8.23 7.66
N SER A 55 21.71 8.46 7.33
CA SER A 55 22.51 9.61 7.82
C SER A 55 21.94 10.98 7.43
N HIS A 56 21.14 11.02 6.36
CA HIS A 56 20.46 12.22 5.89
C HIS A 56 19.15 12.53 6.64
N LYS A 57 18.71 11.66 7.56
CA LYS A 57 17.53 11.89 8.41
C LYS A 57 18.01 12.30 9.81
N ALA A 58 17.82 13.57 10.14
CA ALA A 58 18.30 14.16 11.39
C ALA A 58 17.50 13.74 12.65
N GLN A 59 16.27 13.25 12.47
CA GLN A 59 15.35 12.93 13.56
C GLN A 59 15.08 11.42 13.62
N GLY A 60 15.17 10.82 14.81
CA GLY A 60 14.93 9.39 15.03
C GLY A 60 16.16 8.51 14.77
N THR A 61 16.10 7.26 15.24
CA THR A 61 17.22 6.32 15.08
C THR A 61 17.24 5.69 13.67
N PRO A 62 18.41 5.35 13.11
CA PRO A 62 18.51 4.62 11.85
C PRO A 62 17.69 3.32 11.84
N GLU A 63 17.61 2.64 12.97
CA GLU A 63 16.77 1.45 13.15
C GLU A 63 15.28 1.75 12.95
N THR A 64 14.81 2.89 13.46
CA THR A 64 13.41 3.30 13.33
C THR A 64 13.08 3.60 11.87
N HIS A 65 13.95 4.31 11.15
CA HIS A 65 13.74 4.59 9.73
C HIS A 65 13.78 3.33 8.89
N ASP A 66 14.74 2.44 9.13
CA ASP A 66 14.84 1.17 8.42
C ASP A 66 13.64 0.26 8.69
N HIS A 67 13.14 0.24 9.92
CA HIS A 67 11.92 -0.47 10.27
C HIS A 67 10.70 0.14 9.57
N ALA A 68 10.56 1.47 9.56
CA ALA A 68 9.47 2.16 8.90
C ALA A 68 9.52 2.00 7.37
N ASP A 69 10.71 2.05 6.77
CA ASP A 69 10.93 1.86 5.35
C ASP A 69 10.65 0.40 4.92
N ARG A 70 11.14 -0.58 5.68
CA ARG A 70 10.75 -1.99 5.49
C ARG A 70 9.25 -2.19 5.68
N ALA A 71 8.62 -1.51 6.62
CA ALA A 71 7.16 -1.58 6.80
C ALA A 71 6.41 -1.01 5.57
N ARG A 72 6.95 0.04 4.93
CA ARG A 72 6.39 0.64 3.70
C ARG A 72 6.63 -0.22 2.45
N GLN A 73 7.77 -0.91 2.37
CA GLN A 73 8.14 -1.76 1.23
C GLN A 73 7.50 -3.15 1.28
N ARG A 74 6.89 -3.54 2.41
CA ARG A 74 6.21 -4.83 2.51
C ARG A 74 5.06 -4.87 1.51
N PRO A 75 4.95 -5.93 0.70
CA PRO A 75 3.79 -6.10 -0.18
C PRO A 75 2.52 -6.08 0.67
N GLY A 76 1.50 -5.41 0.15
CA GLY A 76 0.26 -5.22 0.89
C GLY A 76 -0.38 -6.53 1.33
N SER A 77 -1.25 -6.45 2.33
CA SER A 77 -2.05 -7.57 2.82
C SER A 77 -2.74 -8.34 1.69
N LEU A 78 -3.39 -7.66 0.74
CA LEU A 78 -4.03 -8.27 -0.43
C LEU A 78 -3.03 -8.87 -1.42
N ALA A 79 -1.93 -8.17 -1.70
CA ALA A 79 -0.88 -8.67 -2.58
C ALA A 79 -0.27 -9.97 -2.05
N ARG A 80 -0.11 -10.09 -0.73
CA ARG A 80 0.33 -11.34 -0.08
C ARG A 80 -0.72 -12.44 -0.19
N LEU A 81 -2.00 -12.12 0.00
CA LEU A 81 -3.08 -13.11 -0.16
C LEU A 81 -3.12 -13.66 -1.59
N TYR A 82 -3.02 -12.79 -2.60
CA TYR A 82 -2.93 -13.18 -4.00
C TYR A 82 -1.70 -14.04 -4.28
N ALA A 83 -0.52 -13.62 -3.82
CA ALA A 83 0.72 -14.39 -3.99
C ALA A 83 0.65 -15.79 -3.37
N THR A 84 -0.11 -15.96 -2.29
CA THR A 84 -0.34 -17.27 -1.66
C THR A 84 -1.49 -18.08 -2.28
N GLY A 85 -2.21 -17.53 -3.25
CA GLY A 85 -3.40 -18.15 -3.85
C GLY A 85 -4.64 -18.17 -2.94
N ALA A 86 -4.65 -17.36 -1.87
CA ALA A 86 -5.78 -17.26 -0.95
C ALA A 86 -6.93 -16.40 -1.49
N ILE A 87 -6.63 -15.55 -2.48
CA ILE A 87 -7.58 -14.88 -3.36
C ILE A 87 -7.09 -15.02 -4.80
N ASP A 88 -8.00 -15.05 -5.76
CA ASP A 88 -7.68 -15.11 -7.18
C ASP A 88 -7.52 -13.72 -7.82
N ALA A 89 -7.25 -13.70 -9.13
CA ALA A 89 -7.06 -12.46 -9.88
C ALA A 89 -8.33 -11.61 -9.99
N ASP A 90 -9.50 -12.25 -10.11
CA ASP A 90 -10.79 -11.55 -10.22
C ASP A 90 -11.16 -10.90 -8.88
N GLN A 91 -10.85 -11.56 -7.77
CA GLN A 91 -11.01 -11.03 -6.42
C GLN A 91 -10.03 -9.90 -6.12
N LEU A 92 -8.79 -9.99 -6.62
CA LEU A 92 -7.84 -8.88 -6.50
C LEU A 92 -8.32 -7.66 -7.30
N ALA A 93 -8.79 -7.87 -8.53
CA ALA A 93 -9.38 -6.80 -9.35
C ALA A 93 -10.64 -6.19 -8.69
N ALA A 94 -11.49 -7.00 -8.08
CA ALA A 94 -12.64 -6.53 -7.31
C ALA A 94 -12.20 -5.64 -6.14
N ALA A 95 -11.15 -6.03 -5.41
CA ALA A 95 -10.62 -5.24 -4.30
C ALA A 95 -10.11 -3.86 -4.78
N ASP A 96 -9.42 -3.81 -5.91
CA ASP A 96 -8.94 -2.56 -6.51
C ASP A 96 -10.10 -1.66 -6.94
N GLU A 97 -11.15 -2.20 -7.57
CA GLU A 97 -12.34 -1.44 -7.96
C GLU A 97 -13.10 -0.89 -6.74
N ILE A 98 -13.30 -1.71 -5.70
CA ILE A 98 -13.93 -1.28 -4.43
C ILE A 98 -13.11 -0.15 -3.80
N ALA A 99 -11.78 -0.30 -3.74
CA ALA A 99 -10.90 0.69 -3.15
C ALA A 99 -10.90 2.01 -3.95
N ALA A 100 -10.99 1.95 -5.27
CA ALA A 100 -11.11 3.12 -6.13
C ALA A 100 -12.45 3.86 -5.91
N ALA A 101 -13.56 3.12 -5.89
CA ALA A 101 -14.90 3.68 -5.63
C ALA A 101 -14.96 4.35 -4.24
N TYR A 102 -14.47 3.67 -3.20
CA TYR A 102 -14.40 4.23 -1.84
C TYR A 102 -13.63 5.56 -1.80
N ARG A 103 -12.45 5.59 -2.42
CA ARG A 103 -11.59 6.79 -2.44
C ARG A 103 -12.24 7.92 -3.22
N SER A 104 -12.89 7.63 -4.35
CA SER A 104 -13.63 8.61 -5.16
C SER A 104 -14.74 9.27 -4.33
N ILE A 105 -15.59 8.46 -3.70
CA ILE A 105 -16.71 8.94 -2.86
C ILE A 105 -16.17 9.76 -1.69
N THR A 106 -15.16 9.26 -0.98
CA THR A 106 -14.57 9.95 0.18
C THR A 106 -13.94 11.28 -0.21
N ALA A 107 -13.19 11.32 -1.32
CA ALA A 107 -12.59 12.55 -1.84
C ALA A 107 -13.66 13.56 -2.27
N GLY A 108 -14.73 13.12 -2.93
CA GLY A 108 -15.87 13.96 -3.30
C GLY A 108 -16.57 14.56 -2.09
N VAL A 109 -16.74 13.80 -1.00
CA VAL A 109 -17.27 14.32 0.27
C VAL A 109 -16.33 15.36 0.87
N THR A 110 -15.01 15.09 0.91
CA THR A 110 -14.02 16.06 1.41
C THR A 110 -14.06 17.38 0.63
N ILE A 111 -14.14 17.31 -0.71
CA ILE A 111 -14.26 18.51 -1.56
C ILE A 111 -15.56 19.24 -1.28
N LYS A 112 -16.73 18.57 -1.19
CA LYS A 112 -18.01 19.24 -0.88
C LYS A 112 -18.02 19.89 0.50
N THR A 113 -17.36 19.30 1.49
CA THR A 113 -17.21 19.92 2.82
C THR A 113 -16.24 21.10 2.82
N ALA A 114 -15.24 21.10 1.93
CA ALA A 114 -14.27 22.19 1.77
C ALA A 114 -14.74 23.28 0.78
N SER A 115 -15.68 22.95 -0.10
CA SER A 115 -16.21 23.77 -1.19
C SER A 115 -17.72 23.85 -1.10
N LEU A 116 -18.21 24.57 -0.09
CA LEU A 116 -19.58 25.05 -0.10
C LEU A 116 -19.77 26.29 -1.01
N GLU A 117 -18.69 26.85 -1.57
CA GLU A 117 -18.73 28.12 -2.33
C GLU A 117 -18.23 28.11 -3.79
N ALA A 118 -17.60 27.06 -4.34
CA ALA A 118 -16.90 27.19 -5.63
C ALA A 118 -17.58 26.48 -6.82
N ARG A 119 -18.28 27.30 -7.62
CA ARG A 119 -18.41 27.36 -9.09
C ARG A 119 -18.67 26.07 -9.91
N ILE A 120 -19.81 26.09 -10.59
CA ILE A 120 -20.17 25.24 -11.72
C ILE A 120 -19.68 25.92 -13.00
N ASP A 121 -18.63 25.40 -13.62
CA ASP A 121 -18.29 25.70 -15.02
C ASP A 121 -18.17 24.37 -15.78
N GLY A 122 -18.94 24.28 -16.86
CA GLY A 122 -19.10 23.07 -17.67
C GLY A 122 -17.95 22.84 -18.66
N GLY A 123 -17.79 21.58 -19.06
CA GLY A 123 -17.17 21.23 -20.35
C GLY A 123 -16.19 20.05 -20.31
N ALA A 124 -16.61 18.93 -20.89
CA ALA A 124 -15.83 18.06 -21.78
C ALA A 124 -16.69 16.85 -22.19
N HIS A 125 -17.21 16.84 -23.41
CA HIS A 125 -18.10 15.78 -23.91
C HIS A 125 -17.34 14.65 -24.62
N GLY A 126 -17.82 13.41 -24.49
CA GLY A 126 -17.27 12.21 -25.11
C GLY A 126 -16.51 11.29 -24.15
N ARG A 127 -15.19 11.41 -24.05
CA ARG A 127 -14.35 10.45 -23.29
C ARG A 127 -14.44 10.65 -21.78
N ALA A 128 -14.46 11.90 -21.33
CA ALA A 128 -14.65 12.25 -19.92
C ALA A 128 -16.02 11.78 -19.41
N GLU A 129 -17.05 11.80 -20.25
CA GLU A 129 -18.41 11.34 -19.91
C GLU A 129 -18.51 9.83 -19.75
N HIS A 130 -17.85 9.04 -20.60
CA HIS A 130 -17.82 7.58 -20.43
C HIS A 130 -17.05 7.17 -19.17
N HIS A 131 -15.94 7.86 -18.86
CA HIS A 131 -15.24 7.69 -17.59
C HIS A 131 -16.13 8.13 -16.39
N ALA A 132 -16.91 9.20 -16.55
CA ALA A 132 -17.87 9.66 -15.54
C ALA A 132 -19.00 8.66 -15.30
N LEU A 133 -19.61 8.10 -16.34
CA LEU A 133 -20.65 7.06 -16.22
C LEU A 133 -20.10 5.77 -15.59
N GLY A 134 -18.89 5.36 -15.98
CA GLY A 134 -18.20 4.23 -15.36
C GLY A 134 -17.98 4.43 -13.86
N ALA A 135 -17.59 5.64 -13.45
CA ALA A 135 -17.44 6.02 -12.04
C ALA A 135 -18.78 6.04 -11.30
N VAL A 136 -19.82 6.62 -11.89
CA VAL A 136 -21.18 6.62 -11.31
C VAL A 136 -21.70 5.20 -11.09
N PHE A 137 -21.47 4.27 -12.03
CA PHE A 137 -21.84 2.87 -11.83
C PHE A 137 -20.99 2.17 -10.78
N ALA A 138 -19.72 2.55 -10.63
CA ALA A 138 -18.88 2.04 -9.55
C ALA A 138 -19.39 2.53 -8.19
N ASP A 139 -19.86 3.77 -8.09
CA ASP A 139 -20.45 4.33 -6.86
C ASP A 139 -21.74 3.60 -6.49
N PHE A 140 -22.68 3.40 -7.43
CA PHE A 140 -23.90 2.61 -7.16
C PHE A 140 -23.59 1.16 -6.80
N ALA A 141 -22.61 0.55 -7.46
CA ALA A 141 -22.18 -0.81 -7.13
C ALA A 141 -21.55 -0.86 -5.73
N TYR A 142 -20.80 0.18 -5.33
CA TYR A 142 -20.25 0.32 -4.00
C TYR A 142 -21.33 0.48 -2.93
N ASP A 143 -22.32 1.33 -3.14
CA ASP A 143 -23.44 1.48 -2.20
C ASP A 143 -24.21 0.17 -2.05
N TRP A 144 -24.53 -0.49 -3.16
CA TRP A 144 -25.17 -1.81 -3.15
C TRP A 144 -24.32 -2.85 -2.42
N TRP A 145 -23.02 -2.93 -2.75
CA TRP A 145 -22.08 -3.86 -2.14
C TRP A 145 -21.98 -3.64 -0.63
N ARG A 146 -21.87 -2.37 -0.22
CA ARG A 146 -21.82 -1.96 1.19
C ARG A 146 -23.09 -2.36 1.94
N SER A 147 -24.25 -2.19 1.34
CA SER A 147 -25.52 -2.68 1.89
C SER A 147 -25.56 -4.20 1.98
N ALA A 148 -25.07 -4.92 0.97
CA ALA A 148 -25.08 -6.38 0.92
C ALA A 148 -24.16 -7.03 1.97
N VAL A 149 -22.96 -6.48 2.19
CA VAL A 149 -22.03 -6.99 3.23
C VAL A 149 -22.39 -6.52 4.64
N GLY A 150 -23.25 -5.50 4.76
CA GLY A 150 -23.85 -5.03 6.00
C GLY A 150 -22.82 -4.61 7.05
N SER A 151 -22.98 -5.12 8.28
CA SER A 151 -22.13 -4.78 9.44
C SER A 151 -20.66 -5.18 9.27
N SER A 152 -20.33 -6.01 8.28
CA SER A 152 -18.96 -6.42 7.98
C SER A 152 -18.19 -5.41 7.13
N ALA A 153 -18.86 -4.39 6.59
CA ALA A 153 -18.27 -3.42 5.66
C ALA A 153 -17.02 -2.74 6.23
N GLU A 154 -17.04 -2.34 7.50
CA GLU A 154 -15.90 -1.64 8.12
C GLU A 154 -14.66 -2.53 8.21
N ALA A 155 -14.84 -3.78 8.64
CA ALA A 155 -13.76 -4.77 8.71
C ALA A 155 -13.18 -5.06 7.32
N LEU A 156 -14.02 -5.14 6.29
CA LEU A 156 -13.61 -5.37 4.91
C LEU A 156 -12.83 -4.17 4.35
N LEU A 157 -13.30 -2.94 4.59
CA LEU A 157 -12.58 -1.73 4.15
C LEU A 157 -11.25 -1.54 4.86
N ALA A 158 -11.13 -1.97 6.12
CA ALA A 158 -9.84 -1.99 6.80
C ALA A 158 -8.82 -2.84 6.03
N ILE A 159 -9.23 -3.97 5.46
CA ILE A 159 -8.35 -4.83 4.63
C ILE A 159 -8.14 -4.20 3.25
N ILE A 160 -9.24 -3.85 2.56
CA ILE A 160 -9.23 -3.49 1.14
C ILE A 160 -8.61 -2.10 0.90
N VAL A 161 -8.98 -1.12 1.71
CA VAL A 161 -8.58 0.28 1.50
C VAL A 161 -7.36 0.64 2.33
N HIS A 162 -7.33 0.19 3.59
CA HIS A 162 -6.30 0.56 4.55
C HIS A 162 -5.17 -0.47 4.66
N ASP A 163 -5.23 -1.52 3.84
CA ASP A 163 -4.22 -2.57 3.75
C ASP A 163 -3.90 -3.25 5.10
N VAL A 164 -4.89 -3.32 5.99
CA VAL A 164 -4.74 -3.94 7.30
C VAL A 164 -4.77 -5.46 7.15
N GLY A 165 -3.72 -6.11 7.66
CA GLY A 165 -3.60 -7.56 7.60
C GLY A 165 -4.76 -8.30 8.26
N LEU A 166 -5.16 -9.43 7.67
CA LEU A 166 -6.33 -10.21 8.06
C LEU A 166 -6.31 -10.63 9.55
N THR A 167 -5.14 -10.95 10.11
CA THR A 167 -4.99 -11.28 11.54
C THR A 167 -5.31 -10.09 12.45
N ILE A 168 -4.91 -8.89 12.06
CA ILE A 168 -5.18 -7.66 12.83
C ILE A 168 -6.68 -7.35 12.78
N VAL A 169 -7.31 -7.46 11.61
CA VAL A 169 -8.75 -7.26 11.45
C VAL A 169 -9.53 -8.32 12.22
N ALA A 170 -9.16 -9.59 12.12
CA ALA A 170 -9.79 -10.67 12.86
C ALA A 170 -9.79 -10.40 14.37
N ARG A 171 -8.64 -9.97 14.92
CA ARG A 171 -8.55 -9.58 16.33
C ARG A 171 -9.39 -8.35 16.68
N ARG A 172 -9.33 -7.30 15.85
CA ARG A 172 -10.03 -6.02 16.09
C ARG A 172 -11.55 -6.19 16.12
N TYR A 173 -12.09 -7.00 15.23
CA TYR A 173 -13.54 -7.20 15.07
C TYR A 173 -14.04 -8.51 15.71
N GLY A 174 -13.23 -9.19 16.54
CA GLY A 174 -13.65 -10.40 17.27
C GLY A 174 -13.97 -11.61 16.37
N LEU A 175 -13.31 -11.72 15.21
CA LEU A 175 -13.51 -12.80 14.24
C LEU A 175 -12.38 -13.83 14.34
N SER A 176 -12.69 -15.09 14.00
CA SER A 176 -11.64 -16.06 13.73
C SER A 176 -10.95 -15.76 12.39
N MET A 177 -9.68 -16.13 12.24
CA MET A 177 -8.93 -15.91 11.00
C MET A 177 -9.61 -16.56 9.78
N HIS A 178 -10.15 -17.78 9.96
CA HIS A 178 -10.90 -18.46 8.91
C HIS A 178 -12.18 -17.72 8.53
N ARG A 179 -12.92 -17.19 9.52
CA ARG A 179 -14.14 -16.41 9.28
C ARG A 179 -13.83 -15.10 8.57
N ALA A 180 -12.80 -14.37 8.99
CA ALA A 180 -12.37 -13.14 8.34
C ALA A 180 -11.98 -13.39 6.87
N ARG A 181 -11.29 -14.49 6.58
CA ARG A 181 -10.93 -14.88 5.21
C ARG A 181 -12.15 -15.18 4.37
N ARG A 182 -13.03 -16.06 4.85
CA ARG A 182 -14.25 -16.43 4.14
C ARG A 182 -15.12 -15.22 3.83
N MET A 183 -15.26 -14.33 4.81
CA MET A 183 -16.00 -13.07 4.67
C MET A 183 -15.39 -12.16 3.61
N LEU A 184 -14.05 -12.05 3.58
CA LEU A 184 -13.35 -11.29 2.54
C LEU A 184 -13.61 -11.86 1.15
N THR A 185 -13.34 -13.15 0.94
CA THR A 185 -13.55 -13.82 -0.36
C THR A 185 -14.99 -13.67 -0.85
N GLN A 186 -15.98 -13.96 0.00
CA GLN A 186 -17.40 -13.80 -0.33
C GLN A 186 -17.76 -12.36 -0.68
N ALA A 187 -17.22 -11.38 0.05
CA ALA A 187 -17.47 -9.97 -0.24
C ALA A 187 -16.85 -9.54 -1.58
N LEU A 188 -15.66 -10.04 -1.92
CA LEU A 188 -15.02 -9.77 -3.21
C LEU A 188 -15.82 -10.39 -4.36
N ASP A 189 -16.32 -11.61 -4.21
CA ASP A 189 -17.17 -12.26 -5.22
C ASP A 189 -18.50 -11.51 -5.42
N LEU A 190 -19.07 -10.98 -4.35
CA LEU A 190 -20.31 -10.19 -4.40
C LEU A 190 -20.17 -8.90 -5.24
N TRP A 191 -18.96 -8.35 -5.34
CA TRP A 191 -18.70 -7.13 -6.12
C TRP A 191 -19.22 -7.24 -7.56
N TRP A 192 -18.85 -8.33 -8.24
CA TRP A 192 -19.21 -8.54 -9.64
C TRP A 192 -20.72 -8.73 -9.84
N THR A 193 -21.40 -9.27 -8.83
CA THR A 193 -22.87 -9.33 -8.83
C THR A 193 -23.47 -7.92 -8.83
N GLY A 194 -22.99 -7.04 -7.95
CA GLY A 194 -23.43 -5.64 -7.87
C GLY A 194 -23.12 -4.82 -9.13
N ARG A 195 -21.95 -5.03 -9.72
CA ARG A 195 -21.56 -4.40 -11.00
C ARG A 195 -22.46 -4.86 -12.16
N GLY A 196 -22.80 -6.15 -12.18
CA GLY A 196 -23.72 -6.71 -13.17
C GLY A 196 -25.15 -6.18 -13.04
N THR A 197 -25.69 -6.10 -11.82
CA THR A 197 -27.05 -5.61 -11.57
C THR A 197 -27.19 -4.13 -11.91
N THR A 198 -26.27 -3.29 -11.46
CA THR A 198 -26.27 -1.84 -11.74
C THR A 198 -26.16 -1.55 -13.23
N LYS A 199 -25.26 -2.24 -13.95
CA LYS A 199 -25.13 -2.10 -15.41
C LYS A 199 -26.40 -2.52 -16.16
N ARG A 200 -27.07 -3.59 -15.72
CA ARG A 200 -28.34 -4.04 -16.32
C ARG A 200 -29.48 -3.04 -16.06
N ALA A 201 -29.60 -2.54 -14.83
CA ALA A 201 -30.60 -1.54 -14.47
C ALA A 201 -30.40 -0.24 -15.28
N ALA A 202 -29.16 0.21 -15.42
CA ALA A 202 -28.83 1.37 -16.25
C ALA A 202 -29.15 1.16 -17.73
N ARG A 203 -28.84 -0.02 -18.28
CA ARG A 203 -29.21 -0.37 -19.66
C ARG A 203 -30.72 -0.39 -19.86
N ALA A 204 -31.48 -0.88 -18.88
CA ALA A 204 -32.94 -0.87 -18.93
C ALA A 204 -33.52 0.56 -18.86
N ALA A 205 -32.89 1.46 -18.11
CA ALA A 205 -33.30 2.87 -18.03
C ALA A 205 -32.95 3.69 -19.29
N ILE A 206 -31.92 3.27 -20.04
CA ILE A 206 -31.48 3.93 -21.29
C ILE A 206 -32.21 3.38 -22.52
N ALA A 207 -32.67 2.12 -22.49
CA ALA A 207 -33.48 1.57 -23.56
C ALA A 207 -34.82 2.33 -23.60
N PRO A 208 -35.08 3.17 -24.62
CA PRO A 208 -36.35 3.87 -24.70
C PRO A 208 -37.47 2.86 -24.92
N ASP A 209 -38.63 3.13 -24.32
CA ASP A 209 -39.92 2.59 -24.77
C ASP A 209 -40.03 2.86 -26.28
N HIS A 210 -39.71 1.85 -27.07
CA HIS A 210 -40.04 1.82 -28.48
C HIS A 210 -41.17 0.80 -28.63
N PRO A 211 -42.40 1.23 -28.98
CA PRO A 211 -43.46 0.32 -29.39
C PRO A 211 -43.07 -0.45 -30.66
#